data_AF-A0A7Y6UBS8-F1
#
_entry.id   AF-A0A7Y6UBS8-F1
#
_cell.length_a   1.000
_cell.length_b   1.000
_cell.length_c   1.000
_cell.angle_alpha   90.00
_cell.angle_beta   90.00
_cell.angle_gamma   90.00
#
_symmetry.space_group_name_H-M   'P 1'
#
loop_
_entity.id
_entity.type
_entity.pdbx_description
1 polymer ?
#
loop_
_entity_poly.entity_id
_entity_poly.type
_entity_poly.pdbx_seq_one_letter_code
_entity_poly.pdbx_strand_id
1 'polypeptide(L)'
;IAEGHFQIGSIAVRVLSFRQEPINHDFWKRKLEIAYDMRCAIGIAINPVNDTYRLVHGEGDNLPGLVIDIYAKTAVMQAHSAGMHVDRMVIAEALSEVMG
;
A
#
# COMPACT_ATOMS: atom_id res chain seq x y z
N ILE A 1 0.87 -21.89 0.40
CA ILE A 1 0.28 -21.47 1.71
C ILE A 1 0.06 -19.95 1.71
N ALA A 2 1.01 -19.16 1.22
CA ALA A 2 0.88 -17.72 1.07
C ALA A 2 1.79 -17.22 -0.06
N GLU A 3 1.48 -16.05 -0.61
CA GLU A 3 2.32 -15.26 -1.53
C GLU A 3 2.94 -14.09 -0.77
N GLY A 4 4.21 -13.78 -1.03
CA GLY A 4 4.91 -12.72 -0.32
C GLY A 4 6.32 -12.42 -0.83
N HIS A 5 6.89 -11.34 -0.31
CA HIS A 5 8.24 -10.90 -0.67
C HIS A 5 9.28 -11.65 0.14
N PHE A 6 10.18 -12.36 -0.55
CA PHE A 6 11.37 -12.94 0.04
C PHE A 6 12.51 -11.92 0.09
N GLN A 7 13.27 -11.93 1.19
CA GLN A 7 14.51 -11.18 1.31
C GLN A 7 15.47 -11.87 2.28
N ILE A 8 16.78 -11.65 2.12
CA ILE A 8 17.79 -12.12 3.06
C ILE A 8 17.76 -11.18 4.28
N GLY A 9 17.39 -11.71 5.45
CA GLY A 9 17.32 -10.93 6.69
C GLY A 9 16.58 -11.67 7.82
N SER A 10 16.42 -11.01 8.96
CA SER A 10 15.72 -11.56 10.14
C SER A 10 14.22 -11.81 9.88
N ILE A 11 13.62 -11.05 8.96
CA ILE A 11 12.26 -11.30 8.42
C ILE A 11 12.42 -11.77 6.98
N ALA A 12 12.48 -13.10 6.80
CA ALA A 12 12.80 -13.73 5.53
C ALA A 12 11.67 -13.62 4.49
N VAL A 13 10.41 -13.66 4.94
CA VAL A 13 9.23 -13.53 4.07
C VAL A 13 8.24 -12.55 4.68
N ARG A 14 7.82 -11.57 3.89
CA ARG A 14 6.72 -10.65 4.21
C ARG A 14 5.49 -11.03 3.39
N VAL A 15 4.47 -11.57 4.04
CA VAL A 15 3.26 -12.11 3.39
C VAL A 15 2.37 -10.98 2.86
N LEU A 16 1.95 -11.10 1.60
CA LEU A 16 1.01 -10.18 0.93
C LEU A 16 -0.40 -10.76 0.80
N SER A 17 -0.48 -12.08 0.59
CA SER A 17 -1.74 -12.80 0.49
C SER A 17 -1.63 -14.22 1.03
N PHE A 18 -2.69 -14.70 1.67
CA PHE A 18 -2.86 -16.12 2.00
C PHE A 18 -3.56 -16.90 0.88
N ARG A 19 -3.94 -16.23 -0.21
CA ARG A 19 -4.50 -16.85 -1.41
C ARG A 19 -3.37 -17.02 -2.44
N GLN A 20 -3.49 -18.05 -3.27
CA GLN A 20 -2.62 -18.21 -4.44
C GLN A 20 -3.16 -17.31 -5.55
N GLU A 21 -2.60 -16.10 -5.65
CA GLU A 21 -3.00 -15.10 -6.63
C GLU A 21 -1.78 -14.36 -7.15
N PRO A 22 -1.79 -13.89 -8.41
CA PRO A 22 -0.68 -13.12 -8.95
C PRO A 22 -0.56 -11.78 -8.22
N ILE A 23 0.66 -11.40 -7.83
CA ILE A 23 0.99 -10.08 -7.30
C ILE A 23 1.30 -9.14 -8.48
N ASN A 24 0.25 -8.72 -9.17
CA ASN A 24 0.31 -7.86 -10.35
C ASN A 24 -0.27 -6.46 -10.08
N HIS A 25 -0.40 -5.64 -11.12
CA HIS A 25 -0.98 -4.29 -11.01
C HIS A 25 -2.36 -4.28 -10.34
N ASP A 26 -3.27 -5.17 -10.76
CA ASP A 26 -4.63 -5.25 -10.21
C ASP A 26 -4.63 -5.66 -8.73
N PHE A 27 -3.66 -6.49 -8.31
CA PHE A 27 -3.47 -6.82 -6.91
C PHE A 27 -3.15 -5.56 -6.09
N TRP A 28 -2.19 -4.74 -6.53
CA TRP A 28 -1.81 -3.51 -5.84
C TRP A 28 -2.94 -2.49 -5.81
N LYS A 29 -3.59 -2.27 -6.95
CA LYS A 29 -4.74 -1.37 -7.06
C LYS A 29 -5.82 -1.73 -6.05
N ARG A 30 -6.27 -2.99 -6.03
CA ARG A 30 -7.28 -3.47 -5.07
C ARG A 30 -6.85 -3.28 -3.61
N LYS A 31 -5.58 -3.52 -3.28
CA LYS A 31 -5.07 -3.32 -1.91
C LYS A 31 -5.10 -1.84 -1.51
N LEU A 32 -4.74 -0.95 -2.44
CA LEU A 32 -4.77 0.49 -2.23
C LEU A 32 -6.20 1.02 -2.14
N GLU A 33 -7.14 0.52 -2.95
CA GLU A 33 -8.57 0.81 -2.85
C GLU A 33 -9.12 0.46 -1.47
N ILE A 34 -8.83 -0.75 -0.97
CA ILE A 34 -9.25 -1.16 0.39
C ILE A 34 -8.69 -0.21 1.46
N ALA A 35 -7.42 0.18 1.34
CA ALA A 35 -6.80 1.11 2.28
C ALA A 35 -7.46 2.51 2.21
N TYR A 36 -7.74 3.00 1.01
CA TYR A 36 -8.41 4.27 0.75
C TYR A 36 -9.84 4.29 1.28
N ASP A 37 -10.63 3.27 0.94
CA ASP A 37 -12.02 3.10 1.37
C ASP A 37 -12.13 3.09 2.89
N MET A 38 -11.17 2.46 3.58
CA MET A 38 -11.11 2.50 5.04
C MET A 38 -10.95 3.93 5.56
N ARG A 39 -10.06 4.75 4.96
CA ARG A 39 -9.86 6.16 5.37
C ARG A 39 -11.07 7.02 5.04
N CYS A 40 -11.75 6.75 3.93
CA CYS A 40 -13.03 7.38 3.59
C CYS A 40 -14.11 7.03 4.63
N ALA A 41 -14.24 5.75 5.00
CA ALA A 41 -15.25 5.27 5.94
C ALA A 41 -15.13 5.89 7.34
N ILE A 42 -13.90 6.22 7.77
CA ILE A 42 -13.64 6.89 9.05
C ILE A 42 -13.53 8.43 8.92
N GLY A 43 -13.84 8.99 7.74
CA GLY A 43 -13.92 10.42 7.52
C GLY A 43 -12.57 11.15 7.41
N ILE A 44 -11.46 10.43 7.26
CA ILE A 44 -10.12 11.04 7.18
C ILE A 44 -9.83 11.53 5.76
N ALA A 45 -10.02 10.68 4.75
CA ALA A 45 -9.71 11.02 3.35
C ALA A 45 -10.69 12.02 2.72
N ILE A 46 -11.85 12.23 3.34
CA ILE A 46 -12.91 13.14 2.89
C ILE A 46 -13.07 14.37 3.80
N ASN A 47 -12.10 14.61 4.68
CA ASN A 47 -12.17 15.72 5.62
C ASN A 47 -12.01 17.07 4.87
N PRO A 48 -12.97 18.01 4.98
CA PRO A 48 -12.92 19.27 4.22
C PRO A 48 -11.89 20.28 4.74
N VAL A 49 -11.31 20.06 5.93
CA VAL A 49 -10.37 21.00 6.59
C VAL A 49 -8.96 20.43 6.76
N ASN A 50 -8.75 19.13 6.54
CA ASN A 50 -7.43 18.52 6.59
C ASN A 50 -7.29 17.45 5.49
N ASP A 51 -6.39 17.69 4.55
CA ASP A 51 -6.08 16.82 3.42
C ASP A 51 -4.76 16.04 3.61
N THR A 52 -4.24 16.00 4.83
CA THR A 52 -3.03 15.28 5.20
C THR A 52 -3.34 14.05 6.05
N TYR A 53 -2.96 12.88 5.57
CA TYR A 53 -3.22 11.61 6.25
C TYR A 53 -2.33 10.46 5.78
N ARG A 54 -2.26 9.39 6.58
CA ARG A 54 -1.62 8.14 6.18
C ARG A 54 -2.60 7.24 5.44
N LEU A 55 -2.35 7.02 4.15
CA LEU A 55 -3.11 6.09 3.32
C LEU A 55 -2.74 4.63 3.62
N VAL A 56 -1.44 4.32 3.71
CA VAL A 56 -0.96 2.96 3.99
C VAL A 56 -0.03 2.96 5.21
N HIS A 57 -0.31 2.06 6.15
CA HIS A 57 0.41 1.84 7.40
C HIS A 57 0.94 0.40 7.49
N GLY A 58 1.75 -0.01 6.51
CA GLY A 58 2.50 -1.27 6.53
C GLY A 58 1.61 -2.50 6.75
N GLU A 59 1.98 -3.28 7.75
CA GLU A 59 1.28 -4.49 8.19
C GLU A 59 -0.18 -4.23 8.57
N GLY A 60 -0.52 -3.03 9.08
CA GLY A 60 -1.89 -2.65 9.44
C GLY A 60 -2.86 -2.65 8.26
N ASP A 61 -2.34 -2.44 7.05
CA ASP A 61 -3.10 -2.46 5.79
C ASP A 61 -2.81 -3.71 4.94
N ASN A 62 -2.20 -4.74 5.53
CA ASN A 62 -1.74 -5.96 4.84
C ASN A 62 -0.75 -5.67 3.70
N LEU A 63 0.07 -4.62 3.86
CA LEU A 63 1.10 -4.19 2.92
C LEU A 63 2.45 -4.05 3.66
N PRO A 64 3.02 -5.15 4.19
CA PRO A 64 4.19 -5.11 5.06
C PRO A 64 5.39 -4.39 4.45
N GLY A 65 5.87 -3.37 5.14
CA GLY A 65 6.99 -2.54 4.71
C GLY A 65 6.64 -1.47 3.66
N LEU A 66 5.36 -1.18 3.41
CA LEU A 66 4.93 -0.04 2.61
C LEU A 66 4.29 1.02 3.51
N VAL A 67 4.71 2.27 3.36
CA VAL A 67 4.04 3.43 3.95
C VAL A 67 3.74 4.43 2.85
N ILE A 68 2.52 4.98 2.86
CA ILE A 68 2.12 6.05 1.94
C ILE A 68 1.43 7.13 2.75
N ASP A 69 2.03 8.32 2.76
CA ASP A 69 1.48 9.52 3.38
C ASP A 69 0.99 10.48 2.29
N ILE A 70 -0.22 10.99 2.44
CA ILE A 70 -0.86 11.95 1.56
C ILE A 70 -0.71 13.34 2.17
N TYR A 71 -0.20 14.27 1.38
CA TYR A 71 -0.07 15.70 1.68
C TYR A 71 -0.76 16.47 0.57
N ALA A 72 -2.05 16.78 0.78
CA ALA A 72 -2.90 17.36 -0.25
C ALA A 72 -2.88 16.52 -1.54
N LYS A 73 -2.33 17.07 -2.62
CA LYS A 73 -2.22 16.41 -3.93
C LYS A 73 -0.96 15.56 -4.11
N THR A 74 -0.12 15.47 -3.09
CA THR A 74 1.17 14.75 -3.17
C THR A 74 1.12 13.50 -2.32
N ALA A 75 1.42 12.34 -2.91
CA ALA A 75 1.66 11.11 -2.17
C ALA A 75 3.16 10.89 -1.98
N VAL A 76 3.58 10.62 -0.74
CA VAL A 76 4.96 10.27 -0.37
C VAL A 76 4.99 8.79 -0.02
N MET A 77 5.69 8.00 -0.84
CA MET A 77 5.83 6.56 -0.66
C MET A 77 7.17 6.19 -0.03
N GLN A 78 7.14 5.34 0.99
CA GLN A 78 8.31 4.75 1.61
C GLN A 78 8.25 3.22 1.50
N ALA A 79 9.28 2.64 0.90
CA ALA A 79 9.45 1.20 0.79
C ALA A 79 10.54 0.73 1.76
N HIS A 80 10.13 0.08 2.86
CA HIS A 80 10.98 -0.43 3.94
C HIS A 80 11.32 -1.92 3.81
N SER A 81 11.00 -2.54 2.67
CA SER A 81 11.45 -3.88 2.34
C SER A 81 11.95 -3.95 0.90
N ALA A 82 12.82 -4.92 0.62
CA ALA A 82 13.37 -5.09 -0.72
C ALA A 82 12.28 -5.31 -1.77
N GLY A 83 11.28 -6.16 -1.47
CA GLY A 83 10.16 -6.41 -2.39
C GLY A 83 9.30 -5.17 -2.65
N MET A 84 8.95 -4.39 -1.60
CA MET A 84 8.22 -3.13 -1.82
C MET A 84 9.03 -2.14 -2.65
N HIS A 85 10.37 -2.13 -2.52
CA HIS A 85 11.20 -1.28 -3.34
C HIS A 85 11.22 -1.74 -4.81
N VAL A 86 11.22 -3.05 -5.06
CA VAL A 86 11.13 -3.61 -6.42
C VAL A 86 9.80 -3.20 -7.08
N ASP A 87 8.69 -3.32 -6.37
CA ASP A 87 7.35 -3.06 -6.92
C ASP A 87 6.94 -1.58 -6.90
N ARG A 88 7.75 -0.69 -6.33
CA ARG A 88 7.39 0.72 -6.06
C ARG A 88 6.82 1.47 -7.27
N MET A 89 7.28 1.15 -8.49
CA MET A 89 6.79 1.81 -9.70
C MET A 89 5.39 1.34 -10.07
N VAL A 90 5.13 0.03 -10.01
CA VAL A 90 3.80 -0.56 -10.26
C VAL A 90 2.81 -0.10 -9.17
N ILE A 91 3.26 0.00 -7.92
CA ILE A 91 2.45 0.53 -6.81
C ILE A 91 2.14 2.01 -7.05
N ALA A 92 3.09 2.80 -7.56
CA ALA A 92 2.88 4.22 -7.84
C ALA A 92 1.89 4.44 -8.99
N GLU A 93 1.96 3.64 -10.06
CA GLU A 93 0.99 3.64 -11.15
C GLU A 93 -0.42 3.29 -10.63
N ALA A 94 -0.54 2.19 -9.88
CA ALA A 94 -1.80 1.78 -9.27
C ALA A 94 -2.36 2.85 -8.32
N LEU A 95 -1.50 3.51 -7.53
CA LEU A 95 -1.90 4.59 -6.63
C LEU A 95 -2.47 5.78 -7.40
N SER A 96 -1.87 6.17 -8.52
CA SER A 96 -2.38 7.25 -9.35
C SER A 96 -3.77 6.94 -9.88
N GLU A 97 -4.05 5.68 -10.25
CA GLU A 97 -5.40 5.29 -10.69
C GLU A 97 -6.45 5.34 -9.57
N VAL A 98 -6.07 5.01 -8.34
CA VAL A 98 -6.98 5.03 -7.18
C VAL A 98 -7.29 6.46 -6.75
N MET A 99 -6.30 7.35 -6.81
CA MET A 99 -6.39 8.71 -6.30
C MET A 99 -6.94 9.72 -7.32
N GLY A 100 -6.89 9.39 -8.62
CA GLY A 100 -7.25 10.29 -9.73
C GLY A 100 -6.17 11.34 -10.02
#